data_AF-A0A7S2IMR5-F1
#
_entry.id   AF-A0A7S2IMR5-F1
#
_cell.length_a   1.000
_cell.length_b   1.000
_cell.length_c   1.000
_cell.angle_alpha   90.00
_cell.angle_beta   90.00
_cell.angle_gamma   90.00
#
_symmetry.space_group_name_H-M   'P 1'
#
loop_
_entity.id
_entity.type
_entity.pdbx_description
1 polymer ?
#
loop_
_entity_poly.entity_id
_entity_poly.type
_entity_poly.pdbx_seq_one_letter_code
_entity_poly.pdbx_strand_id
1 'polypeptide(L)'
;MVPAPYPSHPLAQLGSGIVGTMQIMLMGLLFMVNEKMLPEGVRENKMATVMGVFFMSSMASSALTKTNAFEIYVGRKLVFSKLKTDRMPNMRDLVKGFKSAGMDIEE
;
A
#
# COMPACT_ATOMS: atom_id res chain seq x y z
N MET A 1 10.28 -14.80 -6.10
CA MET A 1 9.03 -14.09 -6.48
C MET A 1 9.42 -13.06 -7.50
N VAL A 2 8.76 -13.01 -8.67
CA VAL A 2 8.99 -11.94 -9.65
C VAL A 2 8.61 -10.60 -9.01
N PRO A 3 9.46 -9.56 -9.07
CA PRO A 3 9.11 -8.24 -8.55
C PRO A 3 7.83 -7.75 -9.20
N ALA A 4 6.83 -7.40 -8.38
CA ALA A 4 5.64 -6.73 -8.89
C ALA A 4 6.07 -5.38 -9.50
N PRO A 5 5.62 -5.04 -10.73
CA PRO A 5 6.03 -3.83 -11.42
C PRO A 5 5.63 -2.59 -10.62
N TYR A 6 6.49 -1.56 -10.68
CA TYR A 6 6.24 -0.25 -10.07
C TYR A 6 6.23 0.85 -11.14
N PRO A 7 5.26 1.78 -11.11
CA PRO A 7 4.08 1.76 -10.24
C PRO A 7 3.19 0.54 -10.53
N SER A 8 2.24 0.26 -9.64
CA SER A 8 1.28 -0.84 -9.84
C SER A 8 0.54 -0.68 -11.18
N HIS A 9 0.12 -1.77 -11.80
CA HIS A 9 -0.53 -1.72 -13.11
C HIS A 9 -1.78 -0.82 -13.09
N PRO A 10 -2.07 -0.03 -14.13
CA PRO A 10 -3.22 0.90 -14.14
C PRO A 10 -4.56 0.25 -13.79
N LEU A 11 -4.81 -0.98 -14.24
CA LEU A 11 -6.02 -1.73 -13.87
C LEU A 11 -6.09 -2.08 -12.38
N ALA A 12 -4.95 -2.34 -11.74
CA ALA A 12 -4.89 -2.60 -10.31
C ALA A 12 -5.11 -1.31 -9.50
N GLN A 13 -4.61 -0.17 -9.99
CA GLN A 13 -4.92 1.15 -9.42
C GLN A 13 -6.41 1.48 -9.55
N LEU A 14 -7.02 1.22 -10.71
CA LEU A 14 -8.46 1.38 -10.92
C LEU A 14 -9.26 0.46 -9.99
N GLY A 15 -8.88 -0.80 -9.85
CA GLY A 15 -9.49 -1.74 -8.92
C GLY A 15 -9.42 -1.26 -7.46
N SER A 16 -8.25 -0.77 -7.03
CA SER A 16 -8.07 -0.16 -5.71
C SER A 16 -8.95 1.08 -5.51
N GLY A 17 -9.10 1.92 -6.53
CA GLY A 17 -10.04 3.06 -6.51
C GLY A 17 -11.50 2.64 -6.33
N ILE A 18 -11.92 1.57 -7.02
CA ILE A 18 -13.27 0.99 -6.85
C ILE A 18 -13.46 0.49 -5.43
N VAL A 19 -12.50 -0.28 -4.90
CA VAL A 19 -12.56 -0.80 -3.52
C VAL A 19 -12.67 0.35 -2.51
N GLY A 20 -11.89 1.41 -2.68
CA GLY A 20 -11.97 2.59 -1.80
C GLY A 20 -13.33 3.30 -1.88
N THR A 21 -13.88 3.46 -3.08
CA THR A 21 -15.21 4.06 -3.27
C THR A 21 -16.30 3.21 -2.63
N MET A 22 -16.24 1.89 -2.81
CA MET A 22 -17.16 0.94 -2.17
C MET A 22 -17.04 0.97 -0.64
N GLN A 23 -15.83 1.11 -0.10
CA GLN A 23 -15.60 1.19 1.35
C GLN A 23 -16.34 2.40 1.95
N ILE A 24 -16.15 3.59 1.36
CA ILE A 24 -16.83 4.81 1.83
C ILE A 24 -18.34 4.65 1.70
N MET A 25 -18.83 4.10 0.58
CA MET A 25 -20.26 3.89 0.36
C MET A 25 -20.88 2.92 1.38
N LEU A 26 -20.23 1.78 1.64
CA LEU A 26 -20.68 0.78 2.62
C LEU A 26 -20.68 1.36 4.04
N MET A 27 -19.62 2.08 4.42
CA MET A 27 -19.58 2.75 5.73
C MET A 27 -20.69 3.81 5.83
N GLY A 28 -20.89 4.61 4.79
CA GLY A 28 -21.97 5.61 4.74
C GLY A 28 -23.35 4.97 4.89
N LEU A 29 -23.60 3.85 4.19
CA LEU A 29 -24.84 3.08 4.34
C LEU A 29 -25.00 2.55 5.76
N LEU A 30 -23.95 1.99 6.37
CA LEU A 30 -24.02 1.51 7.76
C LEU A 30 -24.38 2.62 8.76
N PHE A 31 -23.97 3.86 8.51
CA PHE A 31 -24.32 4.99 9.37
C PHE A 31 -25.67 5.64 9.05
N MET A 32 -26.09 5.68 7.78
CA MET A 32 -27.31 6.37 7.34
C MET A 32 -28.55 5.47 7.30
N VAL A 33 -28.39 4.15 7.14
CA VAL A 33 -29.52 3.21 7.09
C VAL A 33 -30.17 3.11 8.48
N ASN A 34 -31.50 3.05 8.49
CA ASN A 34 -32.27 2.82 9.70
C ASN A 34 -31.84 1.49 10.34
N GLU A 35 -31.53 1.51 11.63
CA GLU A 35 -31.03 0.35 12.36
C GLU A 35 -31.97 -0.84 12.34
N LYS A 36 -33.28 -0.62 12.15
CA LYS A 36 -34.28 -1.69 12.01
C LYS A 36 -34.14 -2.49 10.70
N MET A 37 -33.48 -1.93 9.69
CA MET A 37 -33.19 -2.59 8.41
C MET A 37 -31.85 -3.33 8.45
N LEU A 38 -31.03 -3.11 9.48
CA LEU A 38 -29.75 -3.81 9.64
C LEU A 38 -29.99 -5.20 10.25
N PRO A 39 -29.25 -6.23 9.80
CA PRO A 39 -29.22 -7.52 10.47
C PRO A 39 -28.84 -7.36 11.95
N GLU A 40 -29.43 -8.16 12.84
CA GLU A 40 -29.25 -8.02 14.30
C GLU A 40 -27.77 -8.00 14.71
N GLY A 41 -26.97 -8.92 14.17
CA GLY A 41 -25.53 -8.99 14.48
C GLY A 41 -24.72 -7.76 14.01
N VAL A 42 -25.17 -7.08 12.94
CA VAL A 42 -24.55 -5.83 12.45
C VAL A 42 -25.02 -4.64 13.28
N ARG A 43 -26.29 -4.62 13.67
CA ARG A 43 -26.85 -3.55 14.50
C ARG A 43 -26.17 -3.51 15.87
N GLU A 44 -26.04 -4.66 16.52
CA GLU A 44 -25.44 -4.78 17.86
C GLU A 44 -23.94 -4.44 17.86
N ASN A 45 -23.25 -4.76 16.77
CA ASN A 45 -21.81 -4.58 16.65
C ASN A 45 -21.43 -3.51 15.61
N LYS A 46 -22.29 -2.51 15.39
CA LYS A 46 -22.19 -1.53 14.30
C LYS A 46 -20.79 -0.94 14.14
N MET A 47 -20.20 -0.48 15.25
CA MET A 47 -18.84 0.08 15.25
C MET A 47 -17.78 -0.95 14.88
N ALA A 48 -17.87 -2.18 15.40
CA ALA A 48 -16.95 -3.25 15.03
C ALA A 48 -17.12 -3.68 13.57
N THR A 49 -18.35 -3.68 13.04
CA THR A 49 -18.61 -3.94 11.61
C THR A 49 -18.02 -2.84 10.73
N VAL A 50 -18.18 -1.57 11.10
CA VAL A 50 -17.58 -0.43 10.38
C VAL A 50 -16.06 -0.54 10.37
N MET A 51 -15.43 -0.84 11.52
CA MET A 51 -14.00 -1.06 11.60
C MET A 51 -13.56 -2.27 10.78
N GLY A 52 -14.33 -3.37 10.81
CA GLY A 52 -14.08 -4.55 10.00
C GLY A 52 -14.10 -4.25 8.51
N VAL A 53 -15.11 -3.52 8.02
CA VAL A 53 -15.20 -3.06 6.63
C VAL A 53 -14.00 -2.19 6.29
N PHE A 54 -13.65 -1.23 7.15
CA PHE A 54 -12.49 -0.37 6.93
C PHE A 54 -11.19 -1.16 6.77
N PHE A 55 -10.89 -2.08 7.70
CA PHE A 55 -9.67 -2.87 7.65
C PHE A 55 -9.64 -3.83 6.45
N MET A 56 -10.74 -4.54 6.21
CA MET A 56 -10.81 -5.52 5.12
C MET A 56 -10.69 -4.86 3.75
N SER A 57 -11.40 -3.74 3.53
CA SER A 57 -11.29 -2.97 2.28
C SER A 57 -9.91 -2.33 2.12
N SER A 58 -9.31 -1.82 3.20
CA SER A 58 -7.94 -1.28 3.16
C SER A 58 -6.92 -2.36 2.82
N MET A 59 -7.06 -3.56 3.37
CA MET A 59 -6.20 -4.70 3.04
C MET A 59 -6.39 -5.15 1.59
N ALA A 60 -7.63 -5.21 1.09
CA ALA A 60 -7.90 -5.56 -0.30
C ALA A 60 -7.32 -4.53 -1.27
N SER A 61 -7.51 -3.24 -0.99
CA SER A 61 -6.93 -2.14 -1.76
C SER A 61 -5.40 -2.21 -1.78
N SER A 62 -4.79 -2.41 -0.60
CA SER A 62 -3.34 -2.57 -0.46
C SER A 62 -2.84 -3.80 -1.23
N ALA A 63 -3.54 -4.94 -1.18
CA ALA A 63 -3.15 -6.14 -1.90
C ALA A 63 -3.12 -5.92 -3.43
N LEU A 64 -4.02 -5.10 -3.97
CA LEU A 64 -4.06 -4.76 -5.39
C LEU A 64 -2.90 -3.83 -5.80
N THR A 65 -2.50 -2.89 -4.93
CA THR A 65 -1.47 -1.89 -5.27
C THR A 65 -0.08 -2.21 -4.73
N LYS A 66 0.05 -3.25 -3.90
CA LYS A 66 1.31 -3.61 -3.26
C LYS A 66 2.35 -3.93 -4.32
N THR A 67 3.42 -3.16 -4.30
CA THR A 67 4.64 -3.45 -5.06
C THR A 67 5.74 -3.87 -4.10
N ASN A 68 6.69 -4.66 -4.61
CA ASN A 68 7.90 -5.01 -3.85
C ASN A 68 9.04 -4.01 -4.13
N ALA A 69 8.70 -2.81 -4.60
CA ALA A 69 9.65 -1.74 -4.89
C ALA A 69 10.26 -1.21 -3.60
N PHE A 70 11.57 -1.10 -3.60
CA PHE A 70 12.34 -0.46 -2.54
C PHE A 70 13.46 0.31 -3.19
N GLU A 71 13.44 1.63 -3.03
CA GLU A 71 14.38 2.53 -3.67
C GLU A 71 14.94 3.51 -2.63
N ILE A 72 16.24 3.75 -2.69
CA ILE A 72 16.95 4.71 -1.83
C ILE A 72 17.35 5.88 -2.71
N TYR A 73 17.00 7.09 -2.28
CA TYR A 73 17.34 8.34 -2.95
C TYR A 73 18.12 9.26 -2.03
N VAL A 74 19.07 9.98 -2.61
CA VAL A 74 19.77 11.11 -1.98
C VAL A 74 19.46 12.34 -2.81
N GLY A 75 18.63 13.23 -2.27
CA GLY A 75 18.07 14.34 -3.05
C GLY A 75 17.30 13.81 -4.27
N ARG A 76 17.80 14.06 -5.48
CA ARG A 76 17.22 13.57 -6.74
C ARG A 76 17.98 12.39 -7.38
N LYS A 77 19.03 11.88 -6.73
CA LYS A 77 19.86 10.78 -7.26
C LYS A 77 19.41 9.44 -6.69
N LEU A 78 19.17 8.47 -7.57
CA LEU A 78 18.87 7.08 -7.19
C LEU A 78 20.14 6.36 -6.74
N VAL A 79 20.21 6.00 -5.46
CA VAL A 79 21.32 5.29 -4.82
C VAL A 79 21.17 3.77 -4.99
N PHE A 80 19.96 3.26 -4.80
CA PHE A 80 19.66 1.83 -4.91
C PHE A 80 18.22 1.60 -5.36
N SER A 81 17.99 0.56 -6.16
CA SER A 81 16.64 0.10 -6.52
C SER A 81 16.57 -1.42 -6.51
N LYS A 82 15.74 -1.98 -5.64
CA LYS A 82 15.46 -3.42 -5.56
C LYS A 82 14.85 -3.97 -6.84
N LEU A 83 14.12 -3.13 -7.59
CA LEU A 83 13.53 -3.52 -8.88
C LEU A 83 14.60 -3.83 -9.94
N LYS A 84 15.76 -3.17 -9.84
CA LYS A 84 16.89 -3.37 -10.77
C LYS A 84 17.81 -4.51 -10.35
N THR A 85 18.00 -4.71 -9.04
CA THR A 85 18.97 -5.68 -8.50
C THR A 85 18.37 -7.02 -8.10
N ASP A 86 17.03 -7.11 -8.02
CA ASP A 86 16.26 -8.26 -7.53
C ASP A 86 16.73 -8.81 -6.16
N ARG A 87 17.39 -7.97 -5.36
CA ARG A 87 17.86 -8.31 -4.01
C ARG A 87 17.82 -7.09 -3.08
N MET A 88 17.89 -7.33 -1.78
CA MET A 88 18.07 -6.26 -0.79
C MET A 88 19.48 -5.67 -0.89
N PRO A 89 19.66 -4.37 -0.55
CA PRO A 89 20.98 -3.76 -0.54
C PRO A 89 21.83 -4.40 0.55
N ASN A 90 23.09 -4.68 0.23
CA ASN A 90 24.11 -4.96 1.24
C ASN A 90 24.93 -3.68 1.50
N MET A 91 25.78 -3.69 2.54
CA MET A 91 26.60 -2.52 2.89
C MET A 91 27.47 -2.01 1.73
N ARG A 92 27.98 -2.91 0.88
CA ARG A 92 28.81 -2.53 -0.27
C ARG A 92 27.99 -1.79 -1.33
N ASP A 93 26.74 -2.21 -1.56
CA ASP A 93 25.82 -1.53 -2.50
C ASP A 93 25.47 -0.13 -2.00
N LEU A 94 25.27 0.02 -0.68
CA LEU A 94 25.00 1.31 -0.05
C LEU A 94 26.20 2.24 -0.18
N VAL A 95 27.39 1.82 0.26
CA VAL A 95 28.62 2.64 0.16
C VAL A 95 28.89 3.06 -1.29
N LYS A 96 28.74 2.14 -2.25
CA LYS A 96 28.91 2.46 -3.67
C LYS A 96 27.85 3.43 -4.18
N GLY A 97 26.59 3.24 -3.80
CA GLY A 97 25.50 4.11 -4.22
C GLY A 97 25.59 5.51 -3.60
N PHE A 98 26.05 5.63 -2.35
CA PHE A 98 26.27 6.92 -1.70
C PHE A 98 27.49 7.64 -2.28
N LYS A 99 28.58 6.93 -2.56
CA LYS A 99 29.73 7.48 -3.30
C LYS A 99 29.33 7.98 -4.69
N SER A 100 28.51 7.23 -5.44
CA SER A 100 28.01 7.70 -6.75
C SER A 100 27.07 8.91 -6.64
N ALA A 101 26.42 9.10 -5.49
CA ALA A 101 25.65 10.30 -5.20
C ALA A 101 26.53 11.52 -4.86
N GLY A 102 27.81 11.32 -4.58
CA GLY A 102 28.78 12.36 -4.20
C GLY A 102 28.94 12.52 -2.69
N MET A 103 28.55 11.50 -1.90
CA MET A 103 28.78 11.46 -0.46
C MET A 103 29.84 10.41 -0.16
N ASP A 104 31.00 10.85 0.29
CA ASP A 104 32.01 9.94 0.85
C ASP A 104 31.60 9.58 2.27
N ILE A 105 31.33 8.29 2.47
CA ILE A 105 31.12 7.71 3.78
C ILE A 105 32.48 7.17 4.22
N GLU A 106 33.07 7.78 5.25
CA GLU A 106 34.24 7.21 5.93
C GLU A 106 33.80 5.91 6.61
N GLU A 107 34.52 4.82 6.33
CA GLU A 107 34.31 3.49 6.94
C GLU A 107 34.83 3.44 8.38
#